data_AF-A0A139KDU0-F1
#
_entry.id   AF-A0A139KDU0-F1
#
_cell.length_a   1.000
_cell.length_b   1.000
_cell.length_c   1.000
_cell.angle_alpha   90.00
_cell.angle_beta   90.00
_cell.angle_gamma   90.00
#
_symmetry.space_group_name_H-M   'P 1'
#
loop_
_entity.id
_entity.type
_entity.pdbx_description
1 polymer ?
#
loop_
_entity_poly.entity_id
_entity_poly.type
_entity_poly.pdbx_seq_one_letter_code
_entity_poly.pdbx_strand_id
1 'polypeptide(L)'
;MKIVKYIILYNIMWGISITMCYFHRFIDDINYSLQDFLITFFELLAWIVLIIGAIDTFPQNKYSNKRVWFYYAIMGGFISAIHSFIGLINILEIT
;
A
#
# COMPACT_ATOMS: atom_id res chain seq x y z
N MET A 1 19.44 3.77 8.81
CA MET A 1 18.59 4.57 7.90
C MET A 1 17.81 3.75 6.86
N LYS A 2 17.68 2.41 6.99
CA LYS A 2 16.92 1.60 6.00
C LYS A 2 15.40 1.82 6.09
N ILE A 3 14.82 1.89 7.30
CA ILE A 3 13.40 2.18 7.53
C ILE A 3 12.91 3.46 6.81
N VAL A 4 13.72 4.52 6.81
CA VAL A 4 13.35 5.82 6.23
C VAL A 4 13.10 5.68 4.73
N LYS A 5 13.87 4.83 4.03
CA LYS A 5 13.68 4.57 2.61
C LYS A 5 12.33 3.90 2.33
N TYR A 6 11.97 2.88 3.12
CA TYR A 6 10.68 2.19 2.97
C TYR A 6 9.49 3.10 3.29
N ILE A 7 9.63 3.97 4.30
CA ILE A 7 8.60 4.98 4.61
C ILE A 7 8.46 5.97 3.45
N ILE A 8 9.56 6.46 2.87
CA ILE A 8 9.50 7.37 1.71
C ILE A 8 8.82 6.67 0.52
N LEU A 9 9.22 5.43 0.20
CA LEU A 9 8.61 4.64 -0.88
C LEU A 9 7.11 4.43 -0.67
N TYR A 10 6.70 4.06 0.56
CA TYR A 10 5.30 3.92 0.94
C TYR A 10 4.50 5.20 0.68
N ASN A 11 5.03 6.36 1.11
CA ASN A 11 4.35 7.64 0.93
C ASN A 11 4.27 8.05 -0.55
N ILE A 12 5.30 7.76 -1.35
CA ILE A 12 5.28 8.02 -2.80
C ILE A 12 4.17 7.20 -3.47
N MET A 13 4.04 5.91 -3.15
CA MET A 13 3.02 5.03 -3.72
C MET A 13 1.60 5.49 -3.35
N TRP A 14 1.39 5.88 -2.08
CA TRP A 14 0.13 6.50 -1.66
C TRP A 14 -0.16 7.82 -2.37
N GLY A 15 0.86 8.68 -2.56
CA GLY A 15 0.72 9.93 -3.30
C GLY A 15 0.31 9.71 -4.76
N ILE A 16 0.86 8.68 -5.40
CA ILE A 16 0.47 8.28 -6.77
C ILE A 16 -0.99 7.81 -6.78
N SER A 17 -1.40 6.93 -5.84
CA SER A 17 -2.79 6.46 -5.73
C SER A 17 -3.78 7.62 -5.57
N ILE A 18 -3.50 8.56 -4.64
CA ILE A 18 -4.33 9.75 -4.43
C ILE A 18 -4.39 10.62 -5.70
N THR A 19 -3.26 10.81 -6.38
CA THR A 19 -3.23 11.58 -7.64
C THR A 19 -4.07 10.90 -8.71
N MET A 20 -4.02 9.57 -8.80
CA MET A 20 -4.87 8.79 -9.71
C MET A 20 -6.36 8.96 -9.37
N CYS A 21 -6.76 9.02 -8.11
CA CYS A 21 -8.15 9.31 -7.73
C CYS A 21 -8.64 10.68 -8.25
N TYR A 22 -7.76 11.69 -8.26
CA TYR A 22 -8.09 13.01 -8.78
C TYR A 22 -7.94 13.15 -10.29
N PHE A 23 -7.36 12.16 -10.96
CA PHE A 23 -7.01 12.25 -12.37
C PHE A 23 -8.23 12.43 -13.27
N HIS A 24 -9.38 11.85 -12.89
CA HIS A 24 -10.66 12.06 -13.58
C HIS A 24 -11.14 13.52 -13.59
N ARG A 25 -10.69 14.36 -12.64
CA ARG A 25 -11.04 15.79 -12.64
C ARG A 25 -10.27 16.62 -13.67
N PHE A 26 -9.18 16.08 -14.22
CA PHE A 26 -8.26 16.82 -15.10
C PHE A 26 -8.29 16.33 -16.55
N ILE A 27 -8.72 15.09 -16.79
CA ILE A 27 -8.75 14.49 -18.13
C ILE A 27 -10.14 13.90 -18.35
N ASP A 28 -10.83 14.45 -19.34
CA ASP A 28 -12.08 13.88 -19.84
C ASP A 28 -11.78 12.57 -20.62
N ASP A 29 -12.65 11.57 -20.49
CA ASP A 29 -12.59 10.27 -21.21
C ASP A 29 -11.53 9.25 -20.74
N ILE A 30 -11.13 9.31 -19.45
CA ILE A 30 -10.31 8.25 -18.85
C ILE A 30 -11.09 6.93 -18.73
N ASN A 31 -10.43 5.84 -19.10
CA ASN A 31 -10.94 4.49 -18.82
C ASN A 31 -10.98 4.25 -17.31
N TYR A 32 -12.18 4.30 -16.76
CA TYR A 32 -12.47 4.09 -15.34
C TYR A 32 -11.98 2.73 -14.81
N SER A 33 -12.07 1.65 -15.60
CA SER A 33 -11.57 0.32 -15.17
C SER A 33 -10.05 0.33 -15.02
N LEU A 34 -9.34 0.94 -15.99
CA LEU A 34 -7.88 1.08 -15.92
C LEU A 34 -7.44 1.98 -14.77
N GLN A 35 -8.19 3.05 -14.50
CA GLN A 35 -7.92 3.96 -13.38
C GLN A 35 -8.10 3.26 -12.03
N ASP A 36 -9.21 2.53 -11.85
CA ASP A 36 -9.51 1.78 -10.63
C ASP A 36 -8.51 0.64 -10.39
N PHE A 37 -8.09 -0.03 -11.46
CA PHE A 37 -7.00 -1.00 -11.43
C PHE A 37 -5.69 -0.38 -10.93
N LEU A 38 -5.28 0.78 -11.48
CA LEU A 38 -4.04 1.44 -11.10
C LEU A 38 -4.06 1.91 -9.64
N ILE A 39 -5.17 2.47 -9.16
CA ILE A 39 -5.35 2.88 -7.77
C ILE A 39 -5.15 1.68 -6.84
N THR A 40 -5.90 0.61 -7.08
CA THR A 40 -5.88 -0.61 -6.26
C THR A 40 -4.50 -1.30 -6.30
N PHE A 41 -3.83 -1.28 -7.46
CA PHE A 41 -2.48 -1.81 -7.62
C PHE A 41 -1.42 -1.03 -6.82
N PHE A 42 -1.44 0.31 -6.87
CA PHE A 42 -0.49 1.13 -6.11
C PHE A 42 -0.73 1.08 -4.61
N GLU A 43 -1.98 0.95 -4.17
CA GLU A 43 -2.29 0.69 -2.75
C GLU A 43 -1.72 -0.65 -2.28
N LEU A 44 -1.93 -1.73 -3.05
CA LEU A 44 -1.35 -3.04 -2.76
C LEU A 44 0.18 -2.96 -2.66
N LEU A 45 0.82 -2.28 -3.62
CA LEU A 45 2.27 -2.10 -3.65
C LEU A 45 2.77 -1.31 -2.43
N ALA A 46 2.06 -0.26 -2.01
CA ALA A 46 2.38 0.50 -0.82
C ALA A 46 2.39 -0.40 0.43
N TRP A 47 1.35 -1.22 0.61
CA TRP A 47 1.26 -2.13 1.74
C TRP A 47 2.38 -3.18 1.74
N ILE A 48 2.73 -3.75 0.59
CA ILE A 48 3.85 -4.69 0.47
C ILE A 48 5.17 -4.03 0.89
N VAL A 49 5.44 -2.81 0.43
CA VAL A 49 6.64 -2.05 0.79
C VAL A 49 6.70 -1.77 2.30
N LEU A 50 5.56 -1.43 2.92
CA LEU A 50 5.47 -1.21 4.36
C LEU A 50 5.78 -2.49 5.14
N ILE A 51 5.22 -3.64 4.71
CA ILE A 51 5.47 -4.94 5.35
C ILE A 51 6.96 -5.32 5.25
N ILE A 52 7.58 -5.18 4.07
CA ILE A 52 9.01 -5.47 3.88
C ILE A 52 9.85 -4.55 4.76
N GLY A 53 9.53 -3.25 4.79
CA GLY A 53 10.24 -2.28 5.62
C GLY A 53 10.10 -2.55 7.12
N ALA A 54 8.92 -3.00 7.55
CA ALA A 54 8.71 -3.47 8.90
C ALA A 54 9.62 -4.68 9.18
N ILE A 55 9.55 -5.74 8.37
CA ILE A 55 10.34 -6.98 8.58
C ILE A 55 11.85 -6.69 8.65
N ASP A 56 12.40 -5.85 7.75
CA ASP A 56 13.82 -5.45 7.77
C ASP A 56 14.22 -4.71 9.05
N THR A 57 13.25 -4.13 9.76
CA THR A 57 13.46 -3.33 10.97
C THR A 57 12.95 -4.01 12.23
N PHE A 58 12.82 -5.34 12.18
CA PHE A 58 12.36 -6.18 13.28
C PHE A 58 13.07 -5.81 14.59
N PRO A 59 12.32 -5.36 15.63
CA PRO A 59 12.93 -4.91 16.86
C PRO A 59 13.54 -6.09 17.63
N GLN A 60 14.87 -6.08 17.82
CA GLN A 60 15.60 -7.18 18.45
C GLN A 60 15.20 -7.42 19.92
N ASN A 61 14.76 -6.37 20.64
CA ASN A 61 14.32 -6.49 22.02
C ASN A 61 12.91 -7.12 22.13
N LYS A 62 12.81 -8.20 22.92
CA LYS A 62 11.58 -9.00 23.09
C LYS A 62 10.41 -8.24 23.73
N TYR A 63 10.66 -7.37 24.70
CA TYR A 63 9.62 -6.67 25.47
C TYR A 63 9.77 -5.15 25.35
N SER A 64 9.55 -4.61 24.15
CA SER A 64 9.57 -3.17 23.90
C SER A 64 8.25 -2.74 23.27
N ASN A 65 7.75 -1.54 23.63
CA ASN A 65 6.64 -0.90 22.92
C ASN A 65 6.86 -0.87 21.40
N LYS A 66 8.11 -0.77 20.94
CA LYS A 66 8.46 -0.79 19.51
C LYS A 66 8.04 -2.08 18.82
N ARG A 67 8.04 -3.22 19.53
CA ARG A 67 7.61 -4.52 19.02
C ARG A 67 6.09 -4.64 18.92
N VAL A 68 5.35 -4.01 19.85
CA VAL A 68 3.88 -3.92 19.78
C VAL A 68 3.45 -3.12 18.54
N TRP A 69 4.04 -1.94 18.35
CA TRP A 69 3.79 -1.11 17.16
C TRP A 69 4.18 -1.80 15.86
N PHE A 70 5.26 -2.58 15.88
CA PHE A 70 5.65 -3.43 14.76
C PHE A 70 4.58 -4.48 14.41
N TYR A 71 4.04 -5.20 15.41
CA TYR A 71 2.96 -6.17 15.16
C TYR A 71 1.70 -5.50 14.63
N TYR A 72 1.36 -4.33 15.16
CA TYR A 72 0.22 -3.55 14.68
C TYR A 72 0.39 -3.13 13.22
N ALA A 73 1.56 -2.60 12.86
CA ALA A 73 1.87 -2.20 11.49
C ALA A 73 1.85 -3.39 10.52
N ILE A 74 2.36 -4.56 10.94
CA ILE A 74 2.36 -5.77 10.12
C ILE A 74 0.96 -6.37 9.97
N MET A 75 0.20 -6.55 11.06
CA MET A 75 -1.17 -7.07 10.98
C MET A 75 -2.07 -6.15 10.16
N GLY A 76 -2.01 -4.83 10.42
CA GLY A 76 -2.74 -3.85 9.63
C GLY A 76 -2.34 -3.88 8.16
N GLY A 77 -1.03 -3.90 7.88
CA GLY A 77 -0.51 -3.99 6.52
C GLY A 77 -0.95 -5.25 5.78
N PHE A 78 -0.95 -6.41 6.44
CA PHE A 78 -1.41 -7.66 5.82
C PHE A 78 -2.91 -7.65 5.52
N ILE A 79 -3.74 -7.19 6.46
CA ILE A 79 -5.19 -7.09 6.24
C ILE A 79 -5.48 -6.18 5.06
N SER A 80 -4.83 -5.01 5.01
CA SER A 80 -5.00 -4.05 3.91
C SER A 80 -4.47 -4.59 2.59
N ALA A 81 -3.33 -5.29 2.58
CA ALA A 81 -2.81 -5.92 1.37
C ALA A 81 -3.76 -7.00 0.83
N ILE A 82 -4.34 -7.85 1.69
CA ILE A 82 -5.34 -8.84 1.28
C ILE A 82 -6.57 -8.15 0.68
N HIS A 83 -7.04 -7.08 1.32
CA HIS A 83 -8.21 -6.34 0.82
C HIS A 83 -7.95 -5.72 -0.55
N SER A 84 -6.83 -5.03 -0.74
CA SER A 84 -6.44 -4.48 -2.05
C SER A 84 -6.21 -5.59 -3.09
N PHE A 85 -5.68 -6.75 -2.70
CA PHE A 85 -5.48 -7.87 -3.61
C PHE A 85 -6.81 -8.48 -4.09
N ILE A 86 -7.79 -8.65 -3.20
CA ILE A 86 -9.15 -9.07 -3.56
C ILE A 86 -9.79 -8.05 -4.51
N GLY A 87 -9.66 -6.75 -4.20
CA GLY A 87 -10.13 -5.68 -5.09
C GLY A 87 -9.53 -5.80 -6.49
N LEU A 88 -8.22 -6.05 -6.58
CA LEU A 88 -7.52 -6.20 -7.85
C LEU A 88 -8.04 -7.41 -8.66
N ILE A 89 -8.25 -8.56 -8.00
CA ILE A 89 -8.81 -9.76 -8.65
C ILE A 89 -10.20 -9.46 -9.20
N ASN A 90 -11.06 -8.81 -8.41
CA ASN A 90 -12.42 -8.50 -8.83
C ASN A 90 -12.44 -7.59 -10.07
N ILE A 91 -11.57 -6.58 -10.14
CA ILE A 91 -11.45 -5.71 -11.31
C ILE A 91 -11.02 -6.51 -12.55
N LEU A 92 -10.05 -7.42 -12.38
CA LEU A 92 -9.56 -8.28 -13.46
C LEU A 92 -10.58 -9.33 -13.92
N GLU A 93 -11.48 -9.78 -13.06
CA GLU A 93 -12.54 -10.74 -13.40
C GLU A 93 -13.71 -10.07 -14.14
N ILE A 94 -13.92 -8.77 -13.91
CA ILE A 94 -15.00 -7.97 -14.51
C ILE A 94 -14.59 -7.36 -15.87
N THR A 95 -13.28 -7.28 -16.17
CA THR A 95 -12.72 -6.71 -17.42
C THR A 95 -12.48 -7.77 -18.48
#